data_AF-A0A0A9FGW1-F1
#
_entry.id   AF-A0A0A9FGW1-F1
#
_cell.length_a   1.000
_cell.length_b   1.000
_cell.length_c   1.000
_cell.angle_alpha   90.00
_cell.angle_beta   90.00
_cell.angle_gamma   90.00
#
_symmetry.space_group_name_H-M   'P 1'
#
loop_
_entity.id
_entity.type
_entity.pdbx_description
1 polymer ?
#
loop_
_entity_poly.entity_id
_entity_poly.type
_entity_poly.pdbx_seq_one_letter_code
_entity_poly.pdbx_strand_id
1 'polypeptide(L)'
;MVFEDGSFEGSTLQVMGPDVERGEWAIIGGTGEFTLAQGVIYKTLHEQRGEGNIMEIDIHAIYTPMERSQSNSGKNVWNLGV
;
A
#
# COMPACT_ATOMS: atom_id res chain seq x y z
N MET A 1 -4.31 0.71 1.43
CA MET A 1 -4.07 2.15 1.15
C MET A 1 -3.78 2.29 -0.33
N VAL A 2 -4.44 3.23 -1.01
CA VAL A 2 -4.28 3.49 -2.45
C VAL A 2 -3.74 4.90 -2.61
N PHE A 3 -2.74 5.08 -3.47
CA PHE A 3 -2.15 6.39 -3.79
C PHE A 3 -2.75 6.89 -5.09
N GLU A 4 -3.34 8.08 -5.08
CA GLU A 4 -4.15 8.61 -6.19
C GLU A 4 -3.48 9.75 -6.97
N ASP A 5 -2.30 10.21 -6.54
CA ASP A 5 -1.57 11.31 -7.19
C ASP A 5 -0.05 11.16 -6.98
N GLY A 6 0.73 11.94 -7.72
CA GLY A 6 2.18 12.00 -7.66
C GLY A 6 2.88 10.80 -8.29
N SER A 7 4.15 10.59 -7.92
CA SER A 7 4.99 9.52 -8.49
C SER A 7 4.53 8.09 -8.16
N PHE A 8 3.56 7.95 -7.25
CA PHE A 8 3.04 6.65 -6.80
C PHE A 8 1.58 6.43 -7.21
N GLU A 9 1.02 7.28 -8.08
CA GLU A 9 -0.35 7.16 -8.56
C GLU A 9 -0.66 5.72 -9.03
N GLY A 10 -1.79 5.18 -8.57
CA GLY A 10 -2.25 3.82 -8.87
C GLY A 10 -1.55 2.70 -8.09
N SER A 11 -0.50 3.02 -7.32
CA SER A 11 0.16 2.05 -6.45
C SER A 11 -0.64 1.83 -5.16
N THR A 12 -0.44 0.66 -4.53
CA THR A 12 -1.13 0.33 -3.28
C THR A 12 -0.19 -0.25 -2.24
N LEU A 13 -0.50 0.00 -0.98
CA LEU A 13 0.05 -0.73 0.16
C LEU A 13 -1.07 -1.51 0.84
N GLN A 14 -0.85 -2.81 1.01
CA GLN A 14 -1.71 -3.66 1.82
C GLN A 14 -1.14 -3.71 3.24
N VAL A 15 -1.99 -3.41 4.22
CA VAL A 15 -1.58 -3.23 5.61
C VAL A 15 -2.50 -4.00 6.55
N MET A 16 -1.98 -4.39 7.70
CA MET A 16 -2.74 -5.09 8.73
C MET A 16 -2.30 -4.64 10.13
N GLY A 17 -3.26 -4.33 10.99
CA GLY A 17 -3.04 -4.07 12.40
C GLY A 17 -4.30 -3.58 13.09
N PRO A 18 -4.24 -3.34 14.40
CA PRO A 18 -5.39 -2.96 15.19
C PRO A 18 -5.87 -1.54 14.85
N ASP A 19 -7.18 -1.31 14.92
CA ASP A 19 -7.74 0.03 14.79
C ASP A 19 -7.74 0.74 16.15
N VAL A 20 -6.62 1.43 16.44
CA VAL A 20 -6.37 2.14 17.69
C VAL A 20 -5.83 3.55 17.43
N GLU A 21 -6.00 4.48 18.36
CA GLU A 21 -5.54 5.86 18.23
C GLU A 21 -4.00 5.99 18.18
N ARG A 22 -3.27 5.07 18.79
CA ARG A 22 -1.81 4.98 18.68
C ARG A 22 -1.42 3.52 18.52
N GLY A 23 -0.65 3.21 17.49
CA GLY A 23 -0.25 1.84 17.22
C GLY A 23 0.51 1.69 15.92
N GLU A 24 0.72 0.43 15.54
CA GLU A 24 1.49 0.06 14.36
C GLU A 24 0.65 -0.82 13.44
N TRP A 25 0.80 -0.62 12.13
CA TRP A 25 0.31 -1.52 11.11
C TRP A 25 1.48 -2.14 10.36
N ALA A 26 1.45 -3.45 10.17
CA ALA A 26 2.39 -4.14 9.31
C ALA A 26 2.04 -3.88 7.84
N ILE A 27 3.03 -3.56 7.02
CA ILE A 27 2.90 -3.60 5.56
C ILE A 27 3.17 -5.03 5.13
N ILE A 28 2.13 -5.70 4.63
CA ILE A 28 2.18 -7.12 4.25
C ILE A 28 2.30 -7.33 2.74
N GLY A 29 2.25 -6.25 1.96
CA GLY A 29 2.38 -6.27 0.51
C GLY A 29 2.08 -4.93 -0.13
N GLY A 30 2.16 -4.90 -1.45
CA GLY A 30 1.81 -3.74 -2.25
C GLY A 30 1.79 -4.06 -3.74
N THR A 31 1.30 -3.10 -4.54
CA THR A 31 1.21 -3.19 -6.00
C THR A 31 1.74 -1.92 -6.66
N GLY A 32 2.03 -1.99 -7.96
CA GLY A 32 2.60 -0.87 -8.71
C GLY A 32 4.05 -0.66 -8.33
N GLU A 33 4.42 0.57 -8.01
CA GLU A 33 5.77 0.91 -7.54
C GLU A 33 6.11 0.15 -6.25
N PHE A 34 5.14 -0.06 -5.36
CA PHE A 34 5.30 -0.78 -4.09
C PHE A 34 5.22 -2.31 -4.21
N THR A 35 5.62 -2.87 -5.34
CA THR A 35 5.62 -4.33 -5.51
C THR A 35 6.55 -4.99 -4.47
N LEU A 36 6.08 -6.10 -3.89
CA LEU A 36 6.75 -6.84 -2.81
C LEU A 36 7.07 -5.99 -1.56
N ALA A 37 6.31 -4.91 -1.32
CA ALA A 37 6.54 -4.06 -0.16
C ALA A 37 6.37 -4.82 1.17
N GLN A 38 7.29 -4.56 2.10
CA GLN A 38 7.21 -4.97 3.50
C GLN A 38 7.69 -3.82 4.40
N GLY A 39 7.24 -3.79 5.65
CA GLY A 39 7.62 -2.74 6.58
C GLY A 39 6.55 -2.47 7.63
N VAL A 40 6.56 -1.24 8.14
CA VAL A 40 5.69 -0.81 9.24
C VAL A 40 5.18 0.60 8.99
N ILE A 41 3.96 0.84 9.45
CA ILE A 41 3.34 2.15 9.51
C ILE A 41 3.11 2.47 10.98
N TYR A 42 3.61 3.62 11.43
CA TYR A 42 3.34 4.15 12.76
C TYR A 42 2.15 5.11 12.68
N LYS A 43 1.18 4.92 13.58
CA LYS A 43 -0.05 5.71 13.65
C LYS A 43 -0.09 6.47 14.96
N THR A 44 -0.35 7.77 14.91
CA THR A 44 -0.50 8.63 16.08
C THR A 44 -1.70 9.56 15.91
N LEU A 45 -2.43 9.82 17.00
CA LEU A 45 -3.50 10.80 17.02
C LEU A 45 -2.89 12.20 16.96
N HIS A 46 -3.20 12.93 15.90
CA HIS A 46 -2.74 14.30 15.70
C HIS A 46 -3.74 15.30 16.32
N GLU A 47 -5.04 15.13 16.02
CA GLU A 47 -6.09 16.04 16.47
C GLU A 47 -7.42 15.30 16.63
N GLN A 48 -8.15 15.55 17.72
CA GLN A 48 -9.55 15.12 17.86
C GLN A 48 -10.48 16.24 17.43
N ARG A 49 -11.40 15.96 16.51
CA ARG A 49 -12.46 16.88 16.11
C ARG A 49 -13.81 16.23 16.38
N GLY A 50 -14.84 17.05 16.59
CA GLY A 50 -16.20 16.55 16.83
C GLY A 50 -16.77 15.69 15.69
N GLU A 51 -16.22 15.83 14.48
CA GLU A 51 -16.62 15.08 13.28
C GLU A 51 -15.72 13.88 12.98
N GLY A 52 -14.67 13.66 13.76
CA GLY A 52 -13.71 12.57 13.58
C GLY A 52 -12.29 12.91 14.02
N ASN A 53 -11.48 11.88 14.22
CA ASN A 53 -10.08 12.04 14.59
C ASN A 53 -9.21 12.18 13.34
N ILE A 54 -8.27 13.13 13.37
CA ILE A 54 -7.19 13.23 12.40
C ILE A 54 -6.01 12.43 12.94
N MET A 55 -5.58 11.47 12.14
CA MET A 55 -4.47 10.58 12.43
C MET A 55 -3.26 11.00 11.60
N GLU A 56 -2.10 11.10 12.23
CA GLU A 56 -0.80 11.19 11.56
C GLU A 56 -0.25 9.77 11.33
N ILE A 57 0.40 9.59 10.18
CA ILE A 57 0.84 8.29 9.68
C ILE A 57 2.26 8.43 9.12
N ASP A 58 3.21 7.70 9.71
CA ASP A 58 4.59 7.59 9.21
C ASP A 58 4.81 6.22 8.56
N ILE A 59 5.18 6.22 7.28
CA ILE A 59 5.28 5.00 6.46
C ILE A 59 6.74 4.64 6.23
N HIS A 60 7.17 3.49 6.76
CA HIS A 60 8.52 2.96 6.57
C HIS A 60 8.43 1.64 5.78
N ALA A 61 8.75 1.70 4.48
CA ALA A 61 8.63 0.56 3.57
C ALA A 61 9.94 0.27 2.84
N ILE A 62 10.23 -1.02 2.68
CA ILE A 62 11.21 -1.54 1.71
C ILE A 62 10.40 -2.23 0.63
N TYR A 63 10.66 -1.86 -0.63
CA TYR A 63 9.98 -2.40 -1.79
C TYR A 63 10.95 -2.63 -2.94
N THR A 64 10.54 -3.43 -3.90
CA THR A 64 11.30 -3.67 -5.13
C THR A 64 10.37 -3.39 -6.31
N PRO A 65 10.53 -2.25 -7.00
CA PRO A 65 9.78 -1.99 -8.21
C PRO A 65 9.97 -3.16 -9.18
N MET A 66 8.85 -3.64 -9.73
CA MET A 66 8.87 -4.69 -10.75
C MET A 66 8.25 -4.12 -12.01
N GLU A 67 9.08 -3.88 -13.02
CA GLU A 67 8.58 -3.49 -14.32
C GLU A 67 7.78 -4.65 -14.91
N ARG A 68 6.52 -4.38 -15.26
CA ARG A 68 5.78 -5.29 -16.12
C ARG A 68 6.46 -5.24 -17.49
N SER A 69 7.00 -6.37 -17.96
CA SER A 69 7.47 -6.46 -19.33
C SER A 69 6.34 -5.99 -20.25
N GLN A 70 6.58 -4.93 -21.02
CA GLN A 70 5.64 -4.52 -22.05
C GLN A 70 5.57 -5.69 -23.04
N SER A 71 4.42 -6.36 -23.12
CA SER A 71 4.25 -7.51 -24.00
C SER A 71 4.20 -7.06 -25.46
N ASN A 72 5.35 -6.71 -26.04
CA ASN A 72 5.51 -6.77 -27.48
C ASN A 72 5.96 -8.20 -27.82
N SER A 73 4.96 -9.05 -28.10
CA SER A 73 5.01 -10.44 -28.62
C SER A 73 4.47 -11.48 -27.63
N GLY A 74 3.32 -12.08 -27.97
CA GLY A 74 2.79 -13.31 -27.38
C GLY A 74 2.09 -13.15 -26.03
N LYS A 75 0.80 -12.77 -26.03
CA LYS A 75 -0.04 -12.85 -24.82
C LYS A 75 -0.19 -14.31 -24.40
N ASN A 76 0.44 -14.71 -23.29
CA ASN A 76 0.14 -15.98 -22.64
C ASN A 76 -1.23 -15.86 -21.97
N VAL A 77 -2.27 -16.38 -22.65
CA VAL A 77 -3.63 -16.48 -22.10
C VAL A 77 -3.71 -17.77 -21.29
N TRP A 78 -3.91 -17.64 -19.98
CA TRP A 78 -4.18 -18.76 -19.09
C TRP A 78 -5.68 -18.80 -18.77
N ASN A 79 -6.38 -19.81 -19.26
CA ASN A 79 -7.75 -20.07 -18.83
C ASN A 79 -7.72 -20.85 -17.51
N LEU A 80 -8.06 -20.17 -16.41
CA LEU A 80 -8.33 -20.83 -15.14
C LEU A 80 -9.74 -21.41 -15.22
N GLY A 81 -9.83 -22.69 -15.56
CA GLY A 81 -11.11 -23.41 -15.57
C GLY A 81 -11.72 -23.42 -14.18
N VAL A 82 -13.03 -23.16 -14.12
CA VAL A 82 -13.89 -23.50 -12.97
C VAL A 82 -14.52 -24.87 -13.17
#